data_AF-A0A6P0IY48-F1
#
_entry.id   AF-A0A6P0IY48-F1
#
_cell.length_a   1.000
_cell.length_b   1.000
_cell.length_c   1.000
_cell.angle_alpha   90.00
_cell.angle_beta   90.00
_cell.angle_gamma   90.00
#
_symmetry.space_group_name_H-M   'P 1'
#
loop_
_entity.id
_entity.type
_entity.pdbx_description
1 polymer ?
#
loop_
_entity_poly.entity_id
_entity_poly.type
_entity_poly.pdbx_seq_one_letter_code
_entity_poly.pdbx_strand_id
1 'polypeptide(L)'
;HLEPYRSVIEAAKTPIEIFAAIWAARHRVVADALSRNPEWLLIFYEELCLDPIGKFKELFEQFELPWNRRVENHVLQSSTNNIPGRYSKVRISNQQINKWKQTMNQSEVEVVRNYVKLSDLPFYQSDQFWSLET
;
A
#
# COMPACT_ATOMS: atom_id res chain seq x y z
N HIS A 1 -16.16 10.92 -5.23
CA HIS A 1 -14.99 11.27 -4.40
C HIS A 1 -13.77 11.72 -5.22
N LEU A 2 -13.56 11.24 -6.46
CA LEU A 2 -12.39 11.65 -7.28
C LEU A 2 -12.61 12.88 -8.17
N GLU A 3 -13.82 13.44 -8.21
CA GLU A 3 -14.14 14.61 -9.05
C GLU A 3 -13.10 15.74 -8.91
N PRO A 4 -12.67 16.14 -7.69
CA PRO A 4 -11.71 17.24 -7.53
C PRO A 4 -10.35 17.03 -8.22
N TYR A 5 -10.01 15.79 -8.58
CA TYR A 5 -8.76 15.42 -9.24
C TYR A 5 -8.93 15.13 -10.73
N ARG A 6 -10.11 15.37 -11.30
CA ARG A 6 -10.43 15.12 -12.70
C ARG A 6 -9.39 15.72 -13.64
N SER A 7 -9.06 17.00 -13.46
CA SER A 7 -8.12 17.71 -14.33
C SER A 7 -6.73 17.08 -14.31
N VAL A 8 -6.26 16.64 -13.14
CA VAL A 8 -4.97 15.94 -12.99
C VAL A 8 -5.00 14.57 -13.68
N ILE A 9 -6.10 13.83 -13.55
CA ILE A 9 -6.25 12.50 -14.17
C ILE A 9 -6.39 12.61 -15.69
N GLU A 10 -7.16 13.59 -16.19
CA GLU A 10 -7.36 13.81 -17.64
C GLU A 10 -6.11 14.39 -18.32
N ALA A 11 -5.22 15.06 -17.58
CA ALA A 11 -3.94 15.55 -18.10
C ALA A 11 -2.88 14.46 -18.28
N ALA A 12 -3.02 13.31 -17.61
CA ALA A 12 -2.12 12.18 -17.72
C ALA A 12 -2.22 11.51 -19.10
N LYS A 13 -1.08 11.21 -19.74
CA LYS A 13 -1.05 10.76 -21.15
C LYS A 13 -0.57 9.33 -21.30
N THR A 14 0.37 8.92 -20.47
CA THR A 14 0.95 7.57 -20.50
C THR A 14 0.25 6.65 -19.50
N PRO A 15 0.29 5.32 -19.70
CA PRO A 15 -0.28 4.39 -18.73
C PRO A 15 0.23 4.61 -17.30
N ILE A 16 1.54 4.83 -17.12
CA ILE A 16 2.13 5.06 -15.80
C ILE A 16 1.63 6.36 -15.17
N GLU A 17 1.51 7.44 -15.92
CA GLU A 17 0.93 8.70 -15.43
C GLU A 17 -0.53 8.54 -15.02
N ILE A 18 -1.33 7.82 -15.82
CA ILE A 18 -2.75 7.60 -15.52
C ILE A 18 -2.89 6.79 -14.23
N PHE A 19 -2.13 5.70 -14.08
CA PHE A 19 -2.15 4.90 -12.86
C PHE A 19 -1.64 5.69 -11.65
N ALA A 20 -0.57 6.47 -11.81
CA ALA A 20 -0.03 7.33 -10.76
C ALA A 20 -1.04 8.40 -10.31
N ALA A 21 -1.69 9.08 -11.25
CA ALA A 21 -2.71 10.10 -10.99
C ALA A 21 -3.91 9.51 -10.23
N ILE A 22 -4.43 8.38 -10.69
CA ILE A 22 -5.56 7.70 -10.04
C ILE A 22 -5.17 7.22 -8.64
N TRP A 23 -3.98 6.61 -8.50
CA TRP A 23 -3.49 6.13 -7.22
C TRP A 23 -3.34 7.28 -6.23
N ALA A 24 -2.71 8.37 -6.63
CA ALA A 24 -2.46 9.51 -5.75
C ALA A 24 -3.76 10.23 -5.37
N ALA A 25 -4.68 10.42 -6.32
CA ALA A 25 -6.00 10.99 -6.06
C ALA A 25 -6.82 10.16 -5.06
N ARG A 26 -6.84 8.83 -5.21
CA ARG A 26 -7.51 7.93 -4.25
C ARG A 26 -6.90 8.02 -2.86
N HIS A 27 -5.58 8.02 -2.78
CA HIS A 27 -4.87 8.11 -1.52
C HIS A 27 -5.05 9.46 -0.85
N ARG A 28 -5.24 10.55 -1.61
CA ARG A 28 -5.54 11.86 -1.03
C ARG A 28 -6.93 11.89 -0.43
N VAL A 29 -7.90 11.29 -1.10
CA VAL A 29 -9.25 11.11 -0.52
C VAL A 29 -9.21 10.31 0.78
N VAL A 30 -8.37 9.26 0.86
CA VAL A 30 -8.18 8.49 2.10
C VAL A 30 -7.49 9.34 3.17
N ALA A 31 -6.44 10.09 2.84
CA ALA A 31 -5.75 10.99 3.77
C ALA A 31 -6.69 12.06 4.34
N ASP A 32 -7.53 12.64 3.49
CA ASP A 32 -8.54 13.61 3.90
C ASP A 32 -9.61 12.95 4.78
N ALA A 33 -9.96 11.69 4.54
CA ALA A 33 -10.86 10.95 5.41
C ALA A 33 -10.23 10.67 6.78
N LEU A 34 -8.96 10.24 6.81
CA LEU A 34 -8.21 10.00 8.05
C LEU A 34 -8.10 11.26 8.90
N SER A 35 -7.87 12.44 8.31
CA SER A 35 -7.78 13.69 9.06
C SER A 35 -9.10 14.11 9.72
N ARG A 36 -10.23 13.65 9.19
CA ARG A 36 -11.58 13.89 9.75
C ARG A 36 -12.05 12.81 10.73
N ASN A 37 -11.40 11.65 10.73
CA ASN A 37 -11.78 10.49 11.53
C ASN A 37 -10.56 10.01 12.32
N PRO A 38 -10.18 10.71 13.42
CA PRO A 38 -8.96 10.42 14.17
C PRO A 38 -8.98 9.04 14.85
N GLU A 39 -10.14 8.39 14.94
CA GLU A 39 -10.30 7.02 15.43
C GLU A 39 -9.93 5.96 14.39
N TRP A 40 -9.76 6.33 13.12
CA TRP A 40 -9.35 5.40 12.07
C TRP A 40 -7.87 5.04 12.21
N LEU A 41 -7.58 3.77 11.95
CA LEU A 41 -6.23 3.25 11.97
C LEU A 41 -5.62 3.29 10.56
N LEU A 42 -4.47 3.96 10.43
CA LEU A 42 -3.65 3.90 9.22
C LEU A 42 -2.56 2.84 9.41
N ILE A 43 -2.49 1.88 8.48
CA ILE A 43 -1.50 0.81 8.49
C ILE A 43 -0.89 0.68 7.11
N PHE A 44 0.43 0.61 7.06
CA PHE A 44 1.16 0.40 5.83
C PHE A 44 1.19 -1.08 5.46
N TYR A 45 1.02 -1.37 4.16
CA TYR A 45 1.06 -2.73 3.63
C TYR A 45 2.40 -3.41 3.95
N GLU A 46 3.48 -2.64 3.94
CA GLU A 46 4.84 -3.07 4.22
C GLU A 46 5.01 -3.57 5.65
N GLU A 47 4.36 -2.94 6.64
CA GLU A 47 4.38 -3.40 8.04
C GLU A 47 3.73 -4.78 8.17
N LEU A 48 2.54 -4.96 7.57
CA LEU A 48 1.83 -6.24 7.56
C LEU A 48 2.62 -7.35 6.86
N CYS A 49 3.46 -6.99 5.89
CA CYS A 49 4.29 -7.96 5.18
C CYS A 49 5.59 -8.31 5.90
N LEU A 50 6.14 -7.37 6.68
CA LEU A 50 7.37 -7.59 7.45
C LEU A 50 7.11 -8.44 8.70
N ASP A 51 6.04 -8.14 9.43
CA ASP A 51 5.63 -8.89 10.62
C ASP A 51 4.12 -9.18 10.60
N PRO A 52 3.68 -10.15 9.78
CA PRO A 52 2.26 -10.47 9.67
C PRO A 52 1.66 -10.94 11.00
N ILE A 53 2.39 -11.72 11.80
CA ILE A 53 1.84 -12.24 13.06
C ILE A 53 1.69 -11.12 14.09
N GLY A 54 2.73 -10.33 14.32
CA GLY A 54 2.67 -9.23 15.27
C GLY A 54 1.64 -8.17 14.86
N LYS A 55 1.68 -7.72 13.60
CA LYS A 55 0.80 -6.63 13.12
C LYS A 55 -0.67 -7.03 13.05
N PHE A 56 -1.01 -8.26 12.66
CA PHE A 56 -2.40 -8.71 12.74
C PHE A 56 -2.86 -8.93 14.19
N LYS A 57 -1.98 -9.34 15.10
CA LYS A 57 -2.32 -9.45 16.52
C LYS A 57 -2.61 -8.09 17.13
N GLU A 58 -1.75 -7.09 16.89
CA GLU A 58 -1.97 -5.69 17.29
C GLU A 58 -3.32 -5.17 16.77
N LEU A 59 -3.62 -5.44 15.50
CA LEU A 59 -4.91 -5.10 14.88
C LEU A 59 -6.11 -5.74 15.57
N PHE A 60 -6.03 -7.04 15.88
CA PHE A 60 -7.11 -7.73 16.58
C PHE A 60 -7.32 -7.13 17.98
N GLU A 61 -6.24 -6.83 18.70
CA GLU A 61 -6.31 -6.19 20.02
C GLU A 61 -6.95 -4.80 19.94
N GLN A 62 -6.58 -3.97 18.96
CA GLN A 62 -7.15 -2.63 18.77
C GLN A 62 -8.65 -2.63 18.44
N PHE A 63 -9.12 -3.66 17.71
CA PHE A 63 -10.53 -3.83 17.38
C PHE A 63 -11.30 -4.69 18.39
N GLU A 64 -10.68 -5.03 19.53
CA GLU A 64 -11.26 -5.89 20.58
C GLU A 64 -11.74 -7.25 20.04
N LEU A 65 -11.04 -7.78 19.03
CA LEU A 65 -11.31 -9.06 18.40
C LEU A 65 -10.47 -10.18 19.05
N PRO A 66 -11.01 -11.39 19.24
CA PRO A 66 -10.28 -12.47 19.87
C PRO A 66 -9.16 -13.02 18.95
N TRP A 67 -7.92 -12.90 19.41
CA TRP A 67 -6.77 -13.59 18.81
C TRP A 67 -6.68 -15.04 19.32
N ASN A 68 -7.01 -16.00 18.46
CA ASN A 68 -6.96 -17.43 18.79
C ASN A 68 -6.09 -18.20 17.80
N ARG A 69 -5.80 -19.46 18.14
CA ARG A 69 -4.93 -20.33 17.34
C ARG A 69 -5.40 -20.51 15.90
N ARG A 70 -6.70 -20.45 15.62
CA ARG A 70 -7.23 -20.54 14.24
C ARG A 70 -6.85 -19.29 13.42
N VAL A 71 -6.97 -18.10 14.01
CA VAL A 71 -6.59 -16.84 13.36
C VAL A 71 -5.07 -16.83 13.11
N GLU A 72 -4.29 -17.13 14.14
CA GLU A 72 -2.83 -17.17 14.05
C GLU A 72 -2.35 -18.13 12.97
N ASN A 73 -2.90 -19.36 12.94
CA ASN A 73 -2.59 -20.34 11.91
C ASN A 73 -2.96 -19.84 10.51
N HIS A 74 -4.08 -19.12 10.36
CA HIS A 74 -4.49 -18.57 9.06
C HIS A 74 -3.53 -17.49 8.56
N VAL A 75 -3.15 -16.56 9.44
CA VAL A 75 -2.17 -15.52 9.12
C VAL A 75 -0.83 -16.16 8.76
N LEU A 76 -0.35 -17.10 9.58
CA LEU A 76 0.90 -17.82 9.31
C LEU A 76 0.85 -18.53 7.94
N GLN A 77 -0.17 -19.37 7.73
CA GLN A 77 -0.30 -20.14 6.49
C GLN A 77 -0.40 -19.28 5.24
N SER A 78 -1.06 -18.12 5.31
CA SER A 78 -1.24 -17.23 4.15
C SER A 78 -0.03 -16.33 3.87
N SER A 79 0.83 -16.10 4.86
CA SER A 79 1.93 -15.13 4.80
C SER A 79 3.34 -15.73 4.75
N THR A 80 3.52 -17.01 5.09
CA THR A 80 4.83 -17.70 5.07
C THR A 80 4.92 -18.82 4.04
N ASN A 81 3.82 -19.14 3.36
CA ASN A 81 3.80 -20.13 2.29
C ASN A 81 3.61 -19.46 0.93
N ASN A 82 4.01 -20.15 -0.13
CA ASN A 82 3.76 -19.70 -1.49
C ASN A 82 2.96 -20.77 -2.24
N ILE A 83 1.71 -20.48 -2.58
CA ILE A 83 0.93 -21.30 -3.50
C ILE A 83 1.02 -20.63 -4.88
N PRO A 84 1.63 -21.27 -5.89
CA PRO A 84 1.71 -20.71 -7.24
C PRO A 84 0.32 -20.48 -7.84
N GLY A 85 0.21 -19.44 -8.67
CA GLY A 85 -1.03 -19.11 -9.37
C GLY A 85 -1.31 -17.61 -9.39
N ARG A 86 -1.92 -17.15 -10.49
CA ARG A 86 -2.28 -15.74 -10.70
C ARG A 86 -3.19 -15.22 -9.58
N TYR A 87 -4.14 -16.03 -9.15
CA TYR A 87 -5.17 -15.65 -8.16
C TYR A 87 -4.92 -16.20 -6.76
N SER A 88 -3.73 -16.75 -6.50
CA SER A 88 -3.37 -17.25 -5.17
C SER A 88 -3.25 -16.09 -4.17
N LYS A 89 -3.88 -16.28 -3.00
CA LYS A 89 -3.82 -15.38 -1.85
C LYS A 89 -2.74 -15.78 -0.84
N VAL A 90 -2.04 -16.89 -1.09
CA VAL A 90 -1.00 -17.43 -0.20
C VAL A 90 0.36 -17.15 -0.80
N ARG A 91 1.09 -16.23 -0.18
CA ARG A 91 2.41 -15.76 -0.63
C ARG A 91 3.32 -15.51 0.56
N ILE A 92 4.63 -15.69 0.35
CA ILE A 92 5.64 -15.26 1.31
C ILE A 92 5.62 -13.72 1.33
N SER A 93 5.00 -13.16 2.36
CA SER A 93 4.58 -11.76 2.44
C SER A 93 5.77 -10.78 2.39
N ASN A 94 6.84 -11.05 3.11
CA ASN A 94 8.05 -10.20 3.10
C ASN A 94 8.71 -10.09 1.71
N GLN A 95 8.56 -11.09 0.84
CA GLN A 95 9.05 -11.06 -0.54
C GLN A 95 8.15 -10.24 -1.49
N GLN A 96 7.00 -9.75 -1.02
CA GLN A 96 6.07 -8.97 -1.86
C GLN A 96 6.37 -7.48 -1.85
N ILE A 97 6.98 -6.97 -0.78
CA ILE A 97 7.20 -5.53 -0.53
C ILE A 97 7.95 -4.87 -1.68
N ASN A 98 9.07 -5.45 -2.08
CA ASN A 98 9.97 -4.88 -3.09
C ASN A 98 9.70 -5.39 -4.51
N LYS A 99 8.58 -6.09 -4.78
CA LYS A 99 8.30 -6.62 -6.12
C LYS A 99 8.18 -5.54 -7.18
N TRP A 100 7.64 -4.39 -6.83
CA TRP A 100 7.51 -3.27 -7.76
C TRP A 100 8.88 -2.81 -8.31
N LYS A 101 9.96 -2.95 -7.52
CA LYS A 101 11.34 -2.61 -7.93
C LYS A 101 11.85 -3.48 -9.09
N GLN A 102 11.28 -4.66 -9.28
CA GLN A 102 11.63 -5.57 -10.38
C GLN A 102 10.83 -5.29 -11.66
N THR A 103 9.74 -4.52 -11.55
CA THR A 103 8.80 -4.28 -12.66
C THR A 103 8.81 -2.84 -13.15
N MET A 104 9.45 -1.93 -12.41
CA MET A 104 9.51 -0.51 -12.73
C MET A 104 10.96 -0.07 -12.90
N ASN A 105 11.18 0.85 -13.84
CA ASN A 105 12.45 1.57 -13.97
C ASN A 105 12.41 2.90 -13.20
N GLN A 106 13.58 3.52 -12.99
CA GLN A 106 13.72 4.73 -12.19
C GLN A 106 12.85 5.90 -12.69
N SER A 107 12.71 6.06 -14.01
CA SER A 107 11.88 7.12 -14.58
C SER A 107 10.38 6.92 -14.29
N GLU A 108 9.90 5.67 -14.30
CA GLU A 108 8.52 5.36 -13.92
C GLU A 108 8.26 5.61 -12.44
N VAL A 109 9.24 5.29 -11.58
CA VAL A 109 9.18 5.56 -10.14
C VAL A 109 9.11 7.07 -9.87
N GLU A 110 9.90 7.86 -10.60
CA GLU A 110 9.87 9.33 -10.52
C GLU A 110 8.52 9.90 -10.98
N VAL A 111 7.91 9.34 -12.02
CA VAL A 111 6.55 9.72 -12.44
C VAL A 111 5.57 9.51 -11.28
N VAL A 112 5.55 8.32 -10.65
CA VAL A 112 4.65 8.05 -9.52
C VAL A 112 4.92 9.02 -8.37
N ARG A 113 6.20 9.21 -8.02
CA ARG A 113 6.63 10.14 -6.97
C ARG A 113 6.14 11.56 -7.22
N ASN A 114 6.18 12.03 -8.46
CA ASN A 114 5.71 13.37 -8.81
C ASN A 114 4.20 13.51 -8.59
N TYR A 115 3.39 12.51 -8.93
CA TYR A 115 1.95 12.54 -8.63
C TYR A 115 1.65 12.46 -7.13
N VAL A 116 2.47 11.72 -6.35
CA VAL A 116 2.37 11.72 -4.88
C VAL A 116 2.61 13.11 -4.31
N LYS A 117 3.66 13.79 -4.76
CA LYS A 117 3.96 15.17 -4.36
C LYS A 117 2.88 16.15 -4.80
N LEU A 118 2.42 16.06 -6.05
CA LEU A 118 1.36 16.91 -6.61
C LEU A 118 0.03 16.78 -5.84
N SER A 119 -0.25 15.58 -5.34
CA SER A 119 -1.47 15.29 -4.57
C SER A 119 -1.32 15.57 -3.07
N ASP A 120 -0.17 16.12 -2.64
CA ASP A 120 0.10 16.52 -1.25
C ASP A 120 -0.12 15.37 -0.24
N LEU A 121 0.26 14.14 -0.60
CA LEU A 121 -0.01 13.00 0.28
C LEU A 121 0.82 13.07 1.58
N PRO A 122 0.25 12.83 2.78
CA PRO A 122 1.01 12.90 4.02
C PRO A 122 1.98 11.73 4.22
N PHE A 123 1.94 10.73 3.34
CA PHE A 123 2.75 9.51 3.39
C PHE A 123 3.63 9.37 2.14
N TYR A 124 4.66 8.53 2.24
CA TYR A 124 5.67 8.29 1.19
C TYR A 124 6.47 9.55 0.77
N GLN A 125 6.68 10.50 1.68
CA GLN A 125 7.42 11.75 1.37
C GLN A 125 8.95 11.55 1.31
N SER A 126 9.49 10.61 2.08
CA SER A 126 10.94 10.34 2.16
C SER A 126 11.49 9.65 0.90
N ASP A 127 12.74 9.95 0.54
CA ASP A 127 13.47 9.32 -0.57
C ASP A 127 13.56 7.79 -0.44
N GLN A 128 13.55 7.25 0.77
CA GLN A 128 13.67 5.81 1.01
C GLN A 128 12.58 4.97 0.32
N PHE A 129 11.41 5.56 0.07
CA PHE A 129 10.28 4.88 -0.57
C PHE A 129 10.40 4.81 -2.10
N TRP A 130 11.35 5.54 -2.69
CA TRP A 130 11.46 5.75 -4.14
C TRP A 130 12.77 5.22 -4.73
N SER A 131 13.58 4.53 -3.92
CA SER A 131 14.83 3.91 -4.39
C SER A 131 14.59 2.50 -4.91
N LEU A 132 15.21 2.17 -6.05
CA LEU A 132 15.28 0.80 -6.57
C LEU A 132 16.34 -0.05 -5.84
N GLU A 133 17.20 0.56 -5.03
CA GLU A 133 18.16 -0.15 -4.20
C GLU A 133 17.44 -0.94 -3.09
N THR A 134 17.96 -2.12 -2.76
CA THR A 134 17.38 -3.03 -1.76
C THR A 134 18.22 -3.05 -0.51
#